data_AF-A0A3Q9NWM9-F1
#
_entry.id   AF-A0A3Q9NWM9-F1
#
_cell.length_a   1.000
_cell.length_b   1.000
_cell.length_c   1.000
_cell.angle_alpha   90.00
_cell.angle_beta   90.00
_cell.angle_gamma   90.00
#
_symmetry.space_group_name_H-M   'P 1'
#
loop_
_entity.id
_entity.type
_entity.pdbx_description
1 polymer ?
#
loop_
_entity_poly.entity_id
_entity_poly.type
_entity_poly.pdbx_seq_one_letter_code
_entity_poly.pdbx_strand_id
1 'polypeptide(L)'
;MTENPGITGHWDIDPSHSRLGFSTRHAMVSRVRGAFNDVSGSADIAEDLADSKAEVIIQTASVDTRSADRDTHLRSADFFDVDAYPEIRFVSSAIDEVDEGSYIVTGDLTIRDMTKTVSIPLELIGVESDPFGNLRAGLEGSRRIDRKDWGVTWNTKLDSGGVLVSDKITLEFELSLIKNVAEAAPTDSPETSAEAVASAEAPEPVTEAAPAPQAPESVTPTPAADEPAPPVPKAPESAASVDPKAEPAAEEFPPPPPVKPAETPAERPAEKAPEVKQSDSQPSGGGLGKLFGLR
;
A
#
# COMPACT_ATOMS: atom_id res chain seq x y z
N MET A 1 -11.84 5.34 -30.29
CA MET A 1 -10.46 5.56 -29.83
C MET A 1 -10.59 6.59 -28.75
N THR A 2 -10.65 6.14 -27.50
CA THR A 2 -10.77 7.01 -26.34
C THR A 2 -9.41 7.66 -26.17
N GLU A 3 -9.29 8.95 -26.48
CA GLU A 3 -8.05 9.70 -26.23
C GLU A 3 -7.89 9.80 -24.71
N ASN A 4 -7.03 8.95 -24.14
CA ASN A 4 -6.72 8.90 -22.72
C ASN A 4 -6.07 10.24 -22.31
N PRO A 5 -6.57 10.96 -21.29
CA PRO A 5 -6.13 12.32 -20.99
C PRO A 5 -4.68 12.36 -20.50
N GLY A 6 -3.69 12.56 -21.37
CA GLY A 6 -2.32 13.00 -21.02
C GLY A 6 -1.53 12.21 -19.94
N ILE A 7 -2.06 11.10 -19.45
CA ILE A 7 -1.52 10.34 -18.30
C ILE A 7 -0.49 9.30 -18.73
N THR A 8 -0.25 9.11 -20.03
CA THR A 8 0.84 8.24 -20.51
C THR A 8 2.19 8.70 -19.97
N GLY A 9 2.99 7.75 -19.51
CA GLY A 9 4.34 7.95 -18.97
C GLY A 9 4.58 7.17 -17.69
N HIS A 10 5.76 7.39 -17.12
CA HIS A 10 6.17 6.78 -15.86
C HIS A 10 5.78 7.68 -14.68
N TRP A 11 5.15 7.08 -13.67
CA TRP A 11 4.65 7.75 -12.48
C TRP A 11 5.12 7.03 -11.24
N ASP A 12 5.71 7.76 -10.29
CA ASP A 12 6.07 7.21 -8.98
C ASP A 12 5.05 7.62 -7.92
N ILE A 13 4.73 6.71 -7.01
CA ILE A 13 3.99 7.04 -5.79
C ILE A 13 4.81 8.04 -4.98
N ASP A 14 4.19 9.16 -4.62
CA ASP A 14 4.70 10.07 -3.60
C ASP A 14 4.26 9.57 -2.21
N PRO A 15 5.18 9.01 -1.39
CA PRO A 15 4.81 8.44 -0.10
C PRO A 15 4.28 9.49 0.88
N SER A 16 4.68 10.75 0.72
CA SER A 16 4.28 11.84 1.64
C SER A 16 2.85 12.32 1.43
N HIS A 17 2.27 12.04 0.26
CA HIS A 17 0.91 12.43 -0.12
C HIS A 17 0.04 11.21 -0.46
N SER A 18 0.48 10.01 -0.06
CA SER A 18 -0.24 8.76 -0.29
C SER A 18 -0.56 8.06 1.03
N ARG A 19 -1.70 7.38 1.06
CA ARG A 19 -2.15 6.56 2.17
C ARG A 19 -2.70 5.24 1.64
N LEU A 20 -2.07 4.14 2.07
CA LEU A 20 -2.63 2.80 1.96
C LEU A 20 -3.23 2.38 3.29
N GLY A 21 -4.54 2.59 3.40
CA GLY A 21 -5.32 2.33 4.60
C GLY A 21 -5.99 0.97 4.60
N PHE A 22 -6.36 0.53 5.80
CA PHE A 22 -7.29 -0.57 5.96
C PHE A 22 -8.23 -0.34 7.14
N SER A 23 -9.39 -0.96 7.08
CA SER A 23 -10.35 -0.98 8.18
C SER A 23 -11.04 -2.34 8.33
N THR A 24 -11.28 -2.73 9.58
CA THR A 24 -11.98 -3.98 9.93
C THR A 24 -12.92 -3.76 11.11
N ARG A 25 -13.97 -4.60 11.19
CA ARG A 25 -14.86 -4.62 12.35
C ARG A 25 -14.20 -5.34 13.51
N HIS A 26 -14.33 -4.76 14.70
CA HIS A 26 -13.85 -5.29 15.96
C HIS A 26 -15.02 -5.56 16.91
N ALA A 27 -15.08 -6.77 17.42
CA ALA A 27 -16.16 -7.32 18.25
C ALA A 27 -17.58 -7.06 17.71
N MET A 28 -17.72 -6.96 16.38
CA MET A 28 -18.96 -6.58 15.66
C MET A 28 -19.56 -5.21 16.02
N VAL A 29 -18.92 -4.42 16.88
CA VAL A 29 -19.47 -3.16 17.42
C VAL A 29 -18.66 -1.92 17.06
N SER A 30 -17.36 -2.07 16.81
CA SER A 30 -16.47 -0.96 16.47
C SER A 30 -15.67 -1.22 15.20
N ARG A 31 -14.94 -0.20 14.73
CA ARG A 31 -14.01 -0.31 13.60
C ARG A 31 -12.60 0.04 14.06
N VAL A 32 -11.66 -0.84 13.76
CA VAL A 32 -10.23 -0.54 13.81
C VAL A 32 -9.82 -0.02 12.44
N ARG A 33 -9.03 1.05 12.43
CA ARG A 33 -8.40 1.60 11.23
C ARG A 33 -6.91 1.53 11.40
N GLY A 34 -6.22 1.21 10.32
CA GLY A 34 -4.78 1.30 10.23
C GLY A 34 -4.35 1.80 8.87
N ALA A 35 -3.05 2.00 8.73
CA ALA A 35 -2.38 2.26 7.47
C ALA A 35 -0.98 1.66 7.52
N PHE A 36 -0.33 1.62 6.36
CA PHE A 36 1.10 1.41 6.24
C PHE A 36 1.75 2.74 5.90
N ASN A 37 2.78 3.10 6.67
CA ASN A 37 3.45 4.39 6.56
C ASN A 37 4.69 4.37 5.65
N ASP A 38 5.12 3.20 5.20
CA ASP A 38 6.24 3.00 4.28
C ASP A 38 5.75 2.21 3.07
N VAL A 39 5.49 2.97 2.00
CA VAL A 39 4.92 2.52 0.74
C VAL A 39 5.73 3.13 -0.38
N SER A 40 6.06 2.31 -1.36
CA SER A 40 6.69 2.73 -2.62
C SER A 40 6.01 2.00 -3.78
N GLY A 41 6.21 2.51 -4.98
CA GLY A 41 5.63 1.90 -6.17
C GLY A 41 5.62 2.87 -7.33
N SER A 42 5.31 2.33 -8.49
CA SER A 42 5.28 3.08 -9.74
C SER A 42 4.22 2.52 -10.68
N ALA A 43 3.85 3.33 -11.67
CA ALA A 43 3.00 2.94 -12.77
C ALA A 43 3.58 3.44 -14.10
N ASP A 44 3.73 2.53 -15.04
CA ASP A 44 4.04 2.80 -16.44
C ASP A 44 2.73 2.76 -17.22
N ILE A 45 2.23 3.93 -17.58
CA ILE A 45 0.99 4.08 -18.34
C ILE A 45 1.35 4.23 -19.81
N ALA A 46 0.92 3.28 -20.63
CA ALA A 46 1.10 3.29 -22.08
C ALA A 46 -0.08 4.02 -22.78
N GLU A 47 0.02 4.19 -24.10
CA GLU A 47 -1.10 4.70 -24.91
C GLU A 47 -2.25 3.69 -24.94
N ASP A 48 -1.92 2.41 -25.14
CA ASP A 48 -2.85 1.31 -24.90
C ASP A 48 -2.76 0.88 -23.43
N LEU A 49 -3.87 1.02 -22.70
CA LEU A 49 -3.92 0.66 -21.27
C LEU A 49 -3.62 -0.82 -21.03
N ALA A 50 -3.85 -1.69 -22.02
CA ALA A 50 -3.53 -3.12 -21.92
C ALA A 50 -2.02 -3.39 -21.77
N ASP A 51 -1.17 -2.47 -22.25
CA ASP A 51 0.29 -2.56 -22.12
C ASP A 51 0.83 -1.88 -20.86
N SER A 52 -0.05 -1.25 -20.08
CA SER A 52 0.32 -0.52 -18.86
C SER A 52 0.60 -1.46 -17.68
N LYS A 53 1.47 -1.04 -16.78
CA LYS A 53 1.89 -1.81 -15.61
C LYS A 53 1.97 -0.93 -14.37
N ALA A 54 1.70 -1.51 -13.22
CA ALA A 54 1.86 -0.88 -11.92
C ALA A 54 2.40 -1.89 -10.91
N GLU A 55 3.25 -1.41 -10.02
CA GLU A 55 3.81 -2.17 -8.92
C GLU A 55 3.76 -1.35 -7.64
N VAL A 56 3.40 -2.00 -6.52
CA VAL A 56 3.42 -1.40 -5.19
C VAL A 56 4.10 -2.34 -4.21
N ILE A 57 5.01 -1.78 -3.40
CA ILE A 57 5.72 -2.46 -2.32
C ILE A 57 5.40 -1.73 -1.02
N ILE A 58 4.99 -2.50 -0.01
CA ILE A 58 4.61 -2.00 1.31
C ILE A 58 5.47 -2.69 2.35
N GLN A 59 6.17 -1.93 3.19
CA GLN A 59 6.92 -2.51 4.30
C GLN A 59 5.97 -2.84 5.44
N THR A 60 5.82 -4.12 5.75
CA THR A 60 4.86 -4.63 6.76
C THR A 60 5.12 -4.10 8.16
N ALA A 61 6.39 -3.83 8.50
CA ALA A 61 6.78 -3.23 9.77
C ALA A 61 6.21 -1.83 9.98
N SER A 62 5.85 -1.12 8.91
CA SER A 62 5.28 0.23 8.95
C SER A 62 3.80 0.29 9.32
N VAL A 63 3.19 -0.86 9.67
CA VAL A 63 1.80 -0.90 10.13
C VAL A 63 1.59 -0.01 11.35
N ASP A 64 0.56 0.82 11.29
CA ASP A 64 0.15 1.75 12.34
C ASP A 64 -1.37 1.74 12.47
N THR A 65 -1.84 1.40 13.66
CA THR A 65 -3.26 1.46 14.04
C THR A 65 -3.49 2.42 15.21
N ARG A 66 -2.51 3.26 15.53
CA ARG A 66 -2.46 4.17 16.69
C ARG A 66 -2.48 3.43 18.03
N SER A 67 -1.97 2.20 18.09
CA SER A 67 -1.91 1.39 19.30
C SER A 67 -0.68 0.50 19.25
N ALA A 68 0.37 0.88 19.99
CA ALA A 68 1.66 0.20 19.97
C ALA A 68 1.57 -1.30 20.24
N ASP A 69 0.73 -1.73 21.20
CA ASP A 69 0.52 -3.15 21.52
C ASP A 69 -0.09 -3.91 20.35
N ARG A 70 -1.11 -3.33 19.70
CA ARG A 70 -1.75 -3.96 18.53
C ARG A 70 -0.81 -3.98 17.34
N ASP A 71 -0.05 -2.92 17.12
CA ASP A 71 0.91 -2.84 16.02
C ASP A 71 2.03 -3.86 16.22
N THR A 72 2.49 -4.05 17.46
CA THR A 72 3.43 -5.12 17.83
C THR A 72 2.86 -6.50 17.53
N HIS A 73 1.59 -6.74 17.87
CA HIS A 73 0.94 -8.01 17.59
C HIS A 73 0.70 -8.25 16.09
N LEU A 74 0.32 -7.20 15.32
CA LEU A 74 0.18 -7.28 13.87
C LEU A 74 1.50 -7.64 13.18
N ARG A 75 2.64 -7.24 13.75
CA ARG A 75 3.96 -7.59 13.20
C ARG A 75 4.39 -9.03 13.48
N SER A 76 3.75 -9.71 14.44
CA SER A 76 4.11 -11.08 14.85
C SER A 76 3.68 -12.17 13.84
N ALA A 77 4.13 -13.39 14.09
CA ALA A 77 3.83 -14.60 13.29
C ALA A 77 2.32 -14.94 13.17
N ASP A 78 1.50 -14.43 14.08
CA ASP A 78 0.04 -14.60 14.05
C ASP A 78 -0.63 -13.76 12.94
N PHE A 79 0.06 -12.74 12.44
CA PHE A 79 -0.43 -11.80 11.42
C PHE A 79 0.54 -11.66 10.25
N PHE A 80 1.30 -10.57 10.17
CA PHE A 80 2.15 -10.28 9.01
C PHE A 80 3.48 -11.03 9.05
N ASP A 81 3.95 -11.43 10.24
CA ASP A 81 5.20 -12.16 10.41
C ASP A 81 6.37 -11.43 9.74
N VAL A 82 6.62 -10.18 10.17
CA VAL A 82 7.46 -9.21 9.44
C VAL A 82 8.93 -9.64 9.32
N ASP A 83 9.39 -10.49 10.23
CA ASP A 83 10.75 -11.03 10.19
C ASP A 83 10.92 -12.02 9.03
N ALA A 84 9.88 -12.78 8.69
CA ALA A 84 9.88 -13.73 7.58
C ALA A 84 9.38 -13.11 6.26
N TYR A 85 8.44 -12.18 6.35
CA TYR A 85 7.78 -11.53 5.22
C TYR A 85 7.77 -10.01 5.40
N PRO A 86 8.92 -9.34 5.16
CA PRO A 86 9.04 -7.91 5.40
C PRO A 86 8.14 -7.08 4.48
N GLU A 87 7.73 -7.61 3.33
CA GLU A 87 7.02 -6.87 2.29
C GLU A 87 5.66 -7.48 1.94
N ILE A 88 4.69 -6.61 1.69
CA ILE A 88 3.50 -6.90 0.89
C ILE A 88 3.75 -6.33 -0.50
N ARG A 89 3.46 -7.11 -1.55
CA ARG A 89 3.72 -6.72 -2.94
C ARG A 89 2.47 -6.87 -3.80
N PHE A 90 2.18 -5.87 -4.60
CA PHE A 90 1.15 -5.91 -5.63
C PHE A 90 1.79 -5.69 -7.00
N VAL A 91 1.47 -6.53 -7.98
CA VAL A 91 1.91 -6.38 -9.37
C VAL A 91 0.69 -6.48 -10.28
N SER A 92 0.43 -5.46 -11.09
CA SER A 92 -0.71 -5.46 -12.00
C SER A 92 -0.53 -6.44 -13.15
N SER A 93 -1.63 -7.03 -13.58
CA SER A 93 -1.74 -7.83 -14.80
C SER A 93 -2.62 -7.17 -15.87
N ALA A 94 -3.50 -6.23 -15.48
CA ALA A 94 -4.35 -5.48 -16.38
C ALA A 94 -4.78 -4.16 -15.74
N ILE A 95 -4.92 -3.12 -16.56
CA ILE A 95 -5.48 -1.82 -16.20
C ILE A 95 -6.55 -1.51 -17.24
N ASP A 96 -7.81 -1.43 -16.80
CA ASP A 96 -8.95 -1.17 -17.67
C ASP A 96 -9.62 0.14 -17.25
N GLU A 97 -9.87 1.03 -18.21
CA GLU A 97 -10.79 2.16 -18.00
C GLU A 97 -12.22 1.67 -18.23
N VAL A 98 -13.05 1.76 -17.19
CA VAL A 98 -14.45 1.27 -17.21
C VAL A 98 -15.47 2.39 -17.35
N ASP A 99 -15.08 3.61 -17.02
CA ASP A 99 -15.79 4.86 -17.27
C ASP A 99 -14.76 6.00 -17.28
N GLU A 100 -15.12 7.20 -17.72
CA GLU A 100 -14.20 8.35 -17.78
C GLU A 100 -13.53 8.58 -16.41
N GLY A 101 -12.20 8.41 -16.36
CA GLY A 101 -11.43 8.57 -15.12
C GLY A 101 -11.64 7.48 -14.08
N SER A 102 -12.39 6.42 -14.38
CA SER A 102 -12.62 5.27 -13.50
C SER A 102 -11.93 4.03 -14.03
N TYR A 103 -11.06 3.45 -13.21
CA TYR A 103 -10.19 2.34 -13.59
C TYR A 103 -10.43 1.11 -12.72
N ILE A 104 -10.27 -0.07 -13.32
CA ILE A 104 -10.10 -1.32 -12.60
C ILE A 104 -8.68 -1.82 -12.82
N VAL A 105 -7.87 -1.78 -11.76
CA VAL A 105 -6.51 -2.33 -11.76
C VAL A 105 -6.55 -3.75 -11.22
N THR A 106 -6.37 -4.75 -12.08
CA THR A 106 -6.30 -6.15 -11.68
C THR A 106 -4.84 -6.58 -11.57
N GLY A 107 -4.51 -7.30 -10.50
CA GLY A 107 -3.15 -7.78 -10.27
C GLY A 107 -3.03 -8.76 -9.14
N ASP A 108 -1.81 -9.26 -8.96
CA ASP A 108 -1.46 -10.25 -7.96
C ASP A 108 -1.00 -9.57 -6.68
N LEU A 109 -1.77 -9.76 -5.61
CA LEU A 109 -1.45 -9.30 -4.26
C LEU A 109 -0.83 -10.44 -3.47
N THR A 110 0.42 -10.25 -3.07
CA THR A 110 1.18 -11.17 -2.22
C THR A 110 1.25 -10.64 -0.81
N ILE A 111 0.75 -11.42 0.15
CA ILE A 111 0.85 -11.16 1.58
C ILE A 111 1.38 -12.46 2.20
N ARG A 112 2.51 -12.36 2.91
CA ARG A 112 3.29 -13.53 3.37
C ARG A 112 3.73 -14.40 2.19
N ASP A 113 3.48 -15.70 2.26
CA ASP A 113 3.78 -16.72 1.25
C ASP A 113 2.61 -16.96 0.28
N MET A 114 1.51 -16.21 0.40
CA MET A 114 0.31 -16.40 -0.41
C MET A 114 0.12 -15.26 -1.41
N THR A 115 -0.17 -15.61 -2.66
CA THR A 115 -0.53 -14.68 -3.73
C THR A 115 -1.97 -14.93 -4.18
N LYS A 116 -2.75 -13.86 -4.31
CA LYS A 116 -4.11 -13.90 -4.86
C LYS A 116 -4.33 -12.74 -5.82
N THR A 117 -5.02 -13.00 -6.91
CA THR A 117 -5.45 -11.96 -7.84
C THR A 117 -6.58 -11.14 -7.21
N VAL A 118 -6.44 -9.82 -7.24
CA VAL A 118 -7.43 -8.84 -6.78
C VAL A 118 -7.66 -7.80 -7.86
N SER A 119 -8.88 -7.27 -7.94
CA SER A 119 -9.21 -6.14 -8.80
C SER A 119 -9.49 -4.92 -7.94
N ILE A 120 -8.83 -3.80 -8.19
CA ILE A 120 -8.90 -2.61 -7.36
C ILE A 120 -9.59 -1.52 -8.19
N PRO A 121 -10.81 -1.10 -7.82
CA PRO A 121 -11.43 0.06 -8.44
C PRO A 121 -10.72 1.32 -7.94
N LEU A 122 -10.28 2.15 -8.87
CA LEU A 122 -9.65 3.45 -8.62
C LEU A 122 -10.33 4.52 -9.45
N GLU A 123 -10.50 5.71 -8.88
CA GLU A 123 -10.97 6.91 -9.55
C GLU A 123 -9.82 7.91 -9.63
N LEU A 124 -9.57 8.44 -10.83
CA LEU A 124 -8.64 9.54 -11.05
C LEU A 124 -9.33 10.84 -10.66
N ILE A 125 -8.95 11.38 -9.51
CA ILE A 125 -9.53 12.60 -8.94
C ILE A 125 -9.04 13.85 -9.68
N GLY A 126 -7.84 13.81 -10.25
CA GLY A 126 -7.33 14.89 -11.07
C GLY A 126 -5.85 14.75 -11.42
N VAL A 127 -5.43 15.55 -12.40
CA VAL A 127 -4.05 15.71 -12.83
C VAL A 127 -3.71 17.18 -12.86
N GLU A 128 -2.64 17.60 -12.17
CA GLU A 128 -2.29 19.01 -12.02
C GLU A 128 -0.78 19.21 -11.85
N SER A 129 -0.27 20.36 -12.28
CA SER A 129 1.12 20.75 -12.00
C SER A 129 1.23 21.40 -10.62
N ASP A 130 2.13 20.90 -9.78
CA ASP A 130 2.37 21.47 -8.46
C ASP A 130 3.24 22.74 -8.52
N PRO A 131 3.31 23.53 -7.43
CA PRO A 131 4.14 24.74 -7.37
C PRO A 131 5.65 24.51 -7.56
N PHE A 132 6.10 23.26 -7.51
CA PHE A 132 7.50 22.85 -7.71
C PHE A 132 7.77 22.39 -9.15
N GLY A 133 6.75 22.40 -10.02
CA GLY A 133 6.84 22.03 -11.42
C GLY A 133 6.66 20.54 -11.70
N ASN A 134 6.28 19.74 -10.71
CA ASN A 134 5.98 18.32 -10.92
C ASN A 134 4.55 18.16 -11.43
N LEU A 135 4.34 17.27 -12.42
CA LEU A 135 2.99 16.85 -12.78
C LEU A 135 2.53 15.75 -11.83
N ARG A 136 1.37 15.94 -11.20
CA ARG A 136 0.80 15.03 -10.21
C ARG A 136 -0.51 14.44 -10.68
N ALA A 137 -0.75 13.18 -10.32
CA ALA A 137 -2.04 12.51 -10.46
C ALA A 137 -2.54 12.06 -9.09
N GLY A 138 -3.82 12.32 -8.78
CA GLY A 138 -4.48 11.85 -7.57
C GLY A 138 -5.44 10.72 -7.88
N LEU A 139 -5.31 9.58 -7.20
CA LEU A 139 -6.26 8.47 -7.31
C LEU A 139 -6.85 8.10 -5.95
N GLU A 140 -8.10 7.67 -5.92
CA GLU A 140 -8.70 7.10 -4.72
C GLU A 140 -9.49 5.82 -5.03
N GLY A 141 -9.73 5.01 -4.00
CA GLY A 141 -10.57 3.84 -4.17
C GLY A 141 -10.72 3.01 -2.92
N SER A 142 -11.47 1.92 -3.03
CA SER A 142 -11.57 0.94 -1.95
C SER A 142 -11.86 -0.47 -2.47
N ARG A 143 -11.33 -1.47 -1.76
CA ARG A 143 -11.56 -2.88 -2.09
C ARG A 143 -11.73 -3.71 -0.84
N ARG A 144 -12.78 -4.53 -0.78
CA ARG A 144 -12.95 -5.50 0.31
C ARG A 144 -12.27 -6.82 -0.05
N ILE A 145 -11.50 -7.36 0.88
CA ILE A 145 -10.84 -8.66 0.80
C ILE A 145 -11.19 -9.54 2.01
N ASP A 146 -10.84 -10.83 1.95
CA ASP A 146 -10.89 -11.74 3.10
C ASP A 146 -9.46 -12.08 3.55
N ARG A 147 -9.08 -11.72 4.77
CA ARG A 147 -7.71 -11.95 5.26
C ARG A 147 -7.32 -13.43 5.32
N LYS A 148 -8.31 -14.33 5.37
CA LYS A 148 -8.07 -15.78 5.41
C LYS A 148 -7.54 -16.31 4.08
N ASP A 149 -7.79 -15.60 2.97
CA ASP A 149 -7.27 -15.98 1.66
C ASP A 149 -5.73 -15.91 1.61
N TRP A 150 -5.11 -15.17 2.54
CA TRP A 150 -3.65 -15.06 2.73
C TRP A 150 -3.15 -15.71 4.03
N GLY A 151 -3.93 -16.66 4.60
CA GLY A 151 -3.49 -17.43 5.77
C GLY A 151 -3.48 -16.65 7.09
N VAL A 152 -3.87 -15.37 7.10
CA VAL A 152 -4.01 -14.56 8.32
C VAL A 152 -5.30 -14.97 9.02
N THR A 153 -5.23 -15.98 9.88
CA THR A 153 -6.40 -16.65 10.47
C THR A 153 -6.58 -16.41 11.97
N TRP A 154 -5.63 -15.76 12.64
CA TRP A 154 -5.69 -15.49 14.09
C TRP A 154 -7.03 -14.86 14.48
N ASN A 155 -7.61 -15.32 15.60
CA ASN A 155 -8.81 -14.72 16.16
C ASN A 155 -9.02 -15.15 17.62
N THR A 156 -9.83 -14.37 18.33
CA THR A 156 -10.32 -14.69 19.67
C THR A 156 -11.82 -14.86 19.64
N LYS A 157 -12.33 -15.94 20.24
CA LYS A 157 -13.78 -16.16 20.39
C LYS A 157 -14.33 -15.22 21.46
N LEU A 158 -15.54 -14.72 21.23
CA LEU A 158 -16.25 -13.87 22.19
C LEU A 158 -17.30 -14.68 22.95
N ASP A 159 -17.52 -14.35 24.22
CA ASP A 159 -18.54 -14.99 25.07
C ASP A 159 -19.96 -14.79 24.53
N SER A 160 -20.19 -13.67 23.83
CA SER A 160 -21.45 -13.36 23.13
C SER A 160 -21.71 -14.22 21.89
N GLY A 161 -20.77 -15.11 21.54
CA GLY A 161 -20.71 -15.73 20.23
C GLY A 161 -20.04 -14.81 19.20
N GLY A 162 -19.48 -15.43 18.16
CA GLY A 162 -18.72 -14.74 17.11
C GLY A 162 -17.23 -14.61 17.43
N VAL A 163 -16.59 -13.67 16.75
CA VAL A 163 -15.13 -13.49 16.75
C VAL A 163 -14.74 -12.03 16.97
N LEU A 164 -13.58 -11.82 17.57
CA LEU A 164 -13.06 -10.50 17.92
C LEU A 164 -12.73 -9.65 16.68
N VAL A 165 -12.16 -10.25 15.64
CA VAL A 165 -11.76 -9.52 14.42
C VAL A 165 -12.49 -10.10 13.21
N SER A 166 -13.11 -9.24 12.41
CA SER A 166 -13.77 -9.67 11.17
C SER A 166 -12.77 -10.23 10.17
N ASP A 167 -13.21 -11.24 9.41
CA ASP A 167 -12.44 -11.81 8.31
C ASP A 167 -12.37 -10.82 7.12
N LYS A 168 -13.40 -9.98 6.97
CA LYS A 168 -13.45 -8.99 5.89
C LYS A 168 -12.67 -7.74 6.27
N ILE A 169 -11.71 -7.39 5.42
CA ILE A 169 -10.92 -6.17 5.53
C ILE A 169 -11.31 -5.25 4.36
N THR A 170 -11.57 -3.98 4.66
CA THR A 170 -11.71 -2.95 3.62
C THR A 170 -10.34 -2.30 3.45
N LEU A 171 -9.78 -2.38 2.25
CA LEU A 171 -8.61 -1.63 1.81
C LEU A 171 -9.10 -0.26 1.32
N GLU A 172 -8.36 0.79 1.66
CA GLU A 172 -8.64 2.19 1.34
C GLU A 172 -7.40 2.76 0.66
N PHE A 173 -7.58 3.34 -0.52
CA PHE A 173 -6.50 3.87 -1.35
C PHE A 173 -6.70 5.37 -1.50
N GLU A 174 -5.70 6.16 -1.13
CA GLU A 174 -5.60 7.59 -1.41
C GLU A 174 -4.18 7.80 -1.93
N LEU A 175 -3.98 7.97 -3.23
CA LEU A 175 -2.66 7.94 -3.86
C LEU A 175 -2.37 9.26 -4.55
N SER A 176 -1.17 9.78 -4.34
CA SER A 176 -0.60 10.84 -5.16
C SER A 176 0.61 10.28 -5.89
N LEU A 177 0.64 10.43 -7.21
CA LEU A 177 1.78 10.05 -8.03
C LEU A 177 2.41 11.27 -8.69
N ILE A 178 3.70 11.23 -8.91
CA ILE A 178 4.49 12.24 -9.61
C ILE A 178 5.00 11.67 -10.92
N LYS A 179 4.81 12.39 -12.02
CA LYS A 179 5.33 11.99 -13.33
C LYS A 179 6.84 12.19 -13.39
N ASN A 180 7.55 11.15 -13.78
CA ASN A 180 8.96 11.23 -14.12
C ASN A 180 9.13 11.60 -15.60
N VAL A 181 9.63 12.82 -15.83
CA VAL A 181 9.84 13.36 -17.18
C VAL A 181 11.22 12.97 -17.76
N ALA A 182 12.01 12.15 -17.04
CA ALA A 182 13.38 11.84 -17.41
C ALA A 182 13.54 10.89 -18.62
N GLU A 183 12.45 10.34 -19.18
CA GLU A 183 12.52 9.40 -20.30
C GLU A 183 11.51 9.75 -21.41
N ALA A 184 11.69 10.92 -22.01
CA ALA A 184 11.06 11.28 -23.29
C ALA A 184 11.92 12.29 -24.05
N ALA A 185 13.21 11.99 -24.23
CA ALA A 185 14.04 12.69 -25.22
C ALA A 185 14.35 11.73 -26.37
N PRO A 186 13.57 11.74 -27.47
CA PRO A 186 14.06 11.19 -28.72
C PRO A 186 15.31 11.96 -29.11
N THR A 187 16.42 11.25 -29.24
CA THR A 187 17.68 11.80 -29.76
C THR A 187 17.52 11.99 -31.26
N ASP A 188 16.81 13.03 -31.67
CA ASP A 188 16.80 13.49 -33.06
C ASP A 188 17.63 14.77 -33.13
N SER A 189 18.93 14.59 -33.32
CA SER A 189 19.80 15.66 -33.81
C SER A 189 19.66 15.70 -35.33
N PRO A 190 19.38 16.85 -35.94
CA PRO A 190 19.18 16.94 -37.37
C PRO A 190 20.51 16.69 -38.11
N GLU A 191 20.52 15.69 -38.99
CA GLU A 191 21.48 15.62 -40.09
C GLU A 191 21.39 16.91 -40.89
N THR A 192 22.40 17.78 -40.76
CA THR A 192 22.58 18.91 -41.67
C THR A 192 23.35 18.42 -42.88
N SER A 193 22.67 18.51 -44.03
CA SER A 193 23.14 18.29 -45.38
C SER A 193 24.56 18.78 -45.63
N ALA A 194 25.37 17.88 -46.19
CA ALA A 194 26.64 18.21 -46.83
C ALA A 194 26.38 18.86 -48.20
N GLU A 195 26.84 20.09 -48.38
CA GLU A 195 27.13 20.65 -49.71
C GLU A 195 28.49 21.35 -49.68
N ALA A 196 29.26 21.10 -50.74
CA ALA A 196 30.69 21.32 -50.81
C ALA A 196 31.08 22.74 -51.27
N VAL A 197 32.17 23.28 -50.70
CA VAL A 197 33.07 24.20 -51.41
C VAL A 197 34.51 23.98 -50.92
N ALA A 198 35.41 23.77 -51.89
CA ALA A 198 36.82 23.51 -51.70
C ALA A 198 37.67 24.78 -51.81
N SER A 199 38.80 24.78 -51.09
CA SER A 199 40.09 25.46 -51.34
C SER A 199 40.54 26.45 -50.25
N ALA A 200 41.59 26.07 -49.52
CA ALA A 200 42.94 26.66 -49.61
C ALA A 200 43.64 26.83 -48.24
N GLU A 201 44.74 26.10 -48.10
CA GLU A 201 46.05 26.55 -47.60
C GLU A 201 46.25 26.89 -46.09
N ALA A 202 47.06 26.05 -45.43
CA ALA A 202 47.79 26.35 -44.19
C ALA A 202 49.19 26.94 -44.55
N PRO A 203 49.87 27.68 -43.64
CA PRO A 203 50.63 27.00 -42.58
C PRO A 203 50.71 27.73 -41.21
N GLU A 204 50.95 26.95 -40.15
CA GLU A 204 51.49 27.36 -38.83
C GLU A 204 53.02 27.67 -38.92
N PRO A 205 53.84 27.94 -37.85
CA PRO A 205 53.62 27.88 -36.38
C PRO A 205 54.39 28.90 -35.48
N VAL A 206 54.05 28.95 -34.18
CA VAL A 206 54.98 29.15 -33.02
C VAL A 206 54.22 28.92 -31.69
N THR A 207 54.47 27.85 -30.92
CA THR A 207 55.36 27.73 -29.72
C THR A 207 55.10 28.82 -28.66
N GLU A 208 54.80 28.58 -27.37
CA GLU A 208 55.68 27.94 -26.37
C GLU A 208 55.01 27.81 -24.97
N ALA A 209 55.28 26.65 -24.34
CA ALA A 209 55.45 26.27 -22.92
C ALA A 209 54.67 26.89 -21.73
N ALA A 210 54.13 25.97 -20.91
CA ALA A 210 53.88 26.10 -19.47
C ALA A 210 55.19 26.26 -18.66
N PRO A 211 55.16 26.71 -17.38
CA PRO A 211 54.92 25.75 -16.28
C PRO A 211 54.25 26.33 -15.00
N ALA A 212 53.64 25.45 -14.19
CA ALA A 212 53.46 25.62 -12.74
C ALA A 212 54.79 25.27 -12.02
N PRO A 213 55.14 25.71 -10.78
CA PRO A 213 54.34 25.45 -9.56
C PRO A 213 54.50 26.46 -8.38
N GLN A 214 53.80 26.15 -7.27
CA GLN A 214 54.12 26.38 -5.85
C GLN A 214 53.19 27.30 -5.02
N ALA A 215 52.82 26.74 -3.86
CA ALA A 215 52.08 27.32 -2.74
C ALA A 215 52.90 28.38 -1.99
N PRO A 216 52.24 29.17 -1.12
CA PRO A 216 52.58 29.03 0.30
C PRO A 216 51.39 29.02 1.26
N GLU A 217 51.72 28.55 2.46
CA GLU A 217 50.90 28.17 3.60
C GLU A 217 50.20 29.33 4.34
N SER A 218 49.05 28.97 4.94
CA SER A 218 48.52 29.40 6.25
C SER A 218 48.70 30.84 6.75
N VAL A 219 47.59 31.59 6.83
CA VAL A 219 47.24 32.43 8.00
C VAL A 219 45.72 32.40 8.22
N THR A 220 45.30 31.94 9.39
CA THR A 220 43.95 32.08 9.98
C THR A 220 43.98 33.12 11.11
N PRO A 221 42.84 33.56 11.71
CA PRO A 221 41.69 34.28 11.15
C PRO A 221 41.29 35.48 12.06
N THR A 222 40.04 35.98 11.95
CA THR A 222 39.21 36.80 12.91
C THR A 222 39.00 38.27 12.48
N PRO A 223 37.85 38.94 12.78
CA PRO A 223 36.48 38.68 12.30
C PRO A 223 35.77 39.99 11.81
N ALA A 224 34.63 39.89 11.14
CA ALA A 224 33.68 41.00 10.99
C ALA A 224 32.25 40.42 11.12
N ALA A 225 31.56 40.74 12.23
CA ALA A 225 30.39 41.63 12.28
C ALA A 225 29.15 41.02 11.60
N ASP A 226 28.30 40.30 12.33
CA ASP A 226 27.19 40.80 13.18
C ASP A 226 26.07 41.41 12.32
N GLU A 227 25.12 40.55 11.91
CA GLU A 227 23.81 40.93 11.40
C GLU A 227 22.74 40.18 12.21
N PRO A 228 21.71 40.86 12.74
CA PRO A 228 20.87 40.33 13.80
C PRO A 228 19.79 39.34 13.31
N ALA A 229 19.59 38.28 14.08
CA ALA A 229 18.50 37.31 13.92
C ALA A 229 17.10 37.93 14.16
N PRO A 230 16.04 37.43 13.51
CA PRO A 230 14.67 37.88 13.71
C PRO A 230 14.11 37.46 15.10
N PRO A 231 13.14 38.20 15.66
CA PRO A 231 12.69 38.03 17.04
C PRO A 231 11.81 36.78 17.23
N VAL A 232 12.08 36.05 18.32
CA VAL A 232 11.25 34.97 18.87
C VAL A 232 10.02 35.58 19.57
N PRO A 233 8.78 35.08 19.33
CA PRO A 233 7.62 35.53 20.08
C PRO A 233 7.62 34.99 21.52
N LYS A 234 7.44 35.90 22.48
CA LYS A 234 7.32 35.63 23.93
C LYS A 234 5.98 34.97 24.26
N ALA A 235 6.04 33.90 25.06
CA ALA A 235 4.90 33.39 25.82
C ALA A 235 4.55 34.34 27.00
N PRO A 236 3.27 34.44 27.42
CA PRO A 236 2.91 35.09 28.68
C PRO A 236 2.84 34.11 29.86
N GLU A 237 3.64 34.37 30.91
CA GLU A 237 3.38 34.00 32.32
C GLU A 237 2.41 35.05 32.92
N SER A 238 1.57 34.85 33.95
CA SER A 238 1.42 33.84 35.01
C SER A 238 0.05 34.09 35.69
N ALA A 239 -0.59 33.06 36.27
CA ALA A 239 -1.06 33.04 37.66
C ALA A 239 -1.96 31.82 37.96
N ALA A 240 -1.46 30.90 38.80
CA ALA A 240 -2.13 30.43 40.04
C ALA A 240 -1.51 29.10 40.50
N SER A 241 -0.89 29.17 41.68
CA SER A 241 -0.37 28.04 42.44
C SER A 241 -1.48 27.10 42.92
N VAL A 242 -1.29 25.78 42.74
CA VAL A 242 -1.94 24.72 43.53
C VAL A 242 -0.92 23.60 43.76
N ASP A 243 -0.88 23.10 44.98
CA ASP A 243 0.06 22.17 45.63
C ASP A 243 0.47 20.90 44.85
N PRO A 244 1.69 20.35 45.08
CA PRO A 244 2.05 19.03 44.59
C PRO A 244 1.70 17.96 45.63
N LYS A 245 0.62 17.22 45.40
CA LYS A 245 0.41 15.93 46.08
C LYS A 245 -0.37 14.96 45.20
N ALA A 246 0.20 13.76 45.07
CA ALA A 246 -0.32 12.52 44.49
C ALA A 246 -0.04 12.27 42.99
N GLU A 247 0.97 11.44 42.74
CA GLU A 247 0.99 10.48 41.62
C GLU A 247 -0.34 9.70 41.57
N PRO A 248 -0.96 9.51 40.40
CA PRO A 248 -1.82 8.37 40.20
C PRO A 248 -0.93 7.16 39.92
N ALA A 249 -0.99 6.19 40.83
CA ALA A 249 -0.42 4.87 40.64
C ALA A 249 -0.87 4.27 39.29
N ALA A 250 0.06 3.60 38.63
CA ALA A 250 -0.25 2.70 37.53
C ALA A 250 -1.30 1.69 38.02
N GLU A 251 -2.48 1.68 37.40
CA GLU A 251 -3.40 0.55 37.52
C GLU A 251 -2.76 -0.64 36.80
N GLU A 252 -2.06 -1.44 37.59
CA GLU A 252 -1.56 -2.76 37.23
C GLU A 252 -2.78 -3.62 36.83
N PHE A 253 -2.93 -3.88 35.53
CA PHE A 253 -3.92 -4.83 35.04
C PHE A 253 -3.72 -6.17 35.75
N PRO A 254 -4.79 -6.82 36.25
CA PRO A 254 -4.65 -8.10 36.91
C PRO A 254 -4.06 -9.13 35.92
N PRO A 255 -3.10 -9.97 36.35
CA PRO A 255 -2.54 -11.01 35.49
C PRO A 255 -3.64 -11.96 35.01
N PRO A 256 -3.50 -12.52 33.79
CA PRO A 256 -4.50 -13.44 33.26
C PRO A 256 -4.68 -14.65 34.19
N PRO A 257 -5.90 -15.18 34.35
CA PRO A 257 -6.14 -16.33 35.21
C PRO A 257 -5.33 -17.54 34.72
N PRO A 258 -4.82 -18.39 35.64
CA PRO A 258 -4.06 -19.56 35.26
C PRO A 258 -4.92 -20.50 34.41
N VAL A 259 -4.40 -20.87 33.24
CA VAL A 259 -5.03 -21.84 32.35
C VAL A 259 -5.05 -23.19 33.06
N LYS A 260 -6.24 -23.67 33.44
CA LYS A 260 -6.40 -25.03 33.97
C LYS A 260 -6.00 -26.02 32.86
N PRO A 261 -5.24 -27.09 33.16
CA PRO A 261 -4.97 -28.15 32.19
C PRO A 261 -6.29 -28.69 31.65
N ALA A 262 -6.37 -28.84 30.33
CA ALA A 262 -7.54 -29.41 29.67
C ALA A 262 -7.88 -30.77 30.27
N GLU A 263 -9.10 -30.93 30.78
CA GLU A 263 -9.63 -32.24 31.12
C GLU A 263 -9.75 -33.07 29.85
N THR A 264 -9.12 -34.24 29.86
CA THR A 264 -9.23 -35.27 28.83
C THR A 264 -10.72 -35.59 28.59
N PRO A 265 -11.23 -35.54 27.35
CA PRO A 265 -12.63 -35.88 27.09
C PRO A 265 -12.90 -37.34 27.46
N ALA A 266 -13.82 -37.55 28.40
CA ALA A 266 -14.36 -38.88 28.69
C ALA A 266 -15.06 -39.45 27.45
N GLU A 267 -14.80 -40.73 27.16
CA GLU A 267 -15.44 -41.52 26.12
C GLU A 267 -16.97 -41.42 26.19
N ARG A 268 -17.59 -41.00 25.08
CA ARG A 268 -19.04 -41.13 24.86
C ARG A 268 -19.36 -42.60 24.55
N PRO A 269 -20.32 -43.25 25.25
CA PRO A 269 -20.77 -44.57 24.85
C PRO A 269 -21.61 -44.48 23.57
N ALA A 270 -21.42 -45.46 22.68
CA ALA A 270 -22.07 -45.54 21.37
C ALA A 270 -23.60 -45.65 21.49
N GLU A 271 -24.31 -44.72 20.86
CA GLU A 271 -25.77 -44.72 20.74
C GLU A 271 -26.21 -45.55 19.53
N LYS A 272 -27.17 -46.44 19.78
CA LYS A 272 -27.68 -47.49 18.88
C LYS A 272 -28.61 -46.90 17.83
N ALA A 273 -28.44 -47.28 16.56
CA ALA A 273 -29.29 -46.86 15.45
C ALA A 273 -30.76 -47.30 15.63
N PRO A 274 -31.76 -46.47 15.23
CA PRO A 274 -33.16 -46.88 15.26
C PRO A 274 -33.57 -47.65 13.99
N GLU A 275 -34.34 -48.71 14.25
CA GLU A 275 -34.96 -49.66 13.33
C GLU A 275 -36.14 -49.03 12.58
N VAL A 276 -36.12 -49.07 11.24
CA VAL A 276 -37.19 -48.56 10.38
C VAL A 276 -38.30 -49.62 10.25
N LYS A 277 -39.48 -49.31 10.78
CA LYS A 277 -40.70 -50.11 10.59
C LYS A 277 -41.24 -49.95 9.17
N GLN A 278 -41.44 -51.07 8.50
CA GLN A 278 -42.30 -51.20 7.32
C GLN A 278 -43.78 -51.01 7.72
N SER A 279 -44.51 -50.25 6.92
CA SER A 279 -45.97 -50.36 6.85
C SER A 279 -46.43 -50.15 5.41
N ASP A 280 -47.18 -51.14 4.93
CA ASP A 280 -47.84 -51.28 3.65
C ASP A 280 -48.57 -50.04 3.13
N SER A 281 -48.57 -49.87 1.80
CA SER A 281 -49.79 -49.61 1.00
C SER A 281 -49.46 -49.57 -0.51
N GLN A 282 -49.98 -50.55 -1.25
CA GLN A 282 -50.16 -50.60 -2.71
C GLN A 282 -51.62 -50.17 -3.05
N PRO A 283 -52.07 -50.10 -4.32
CA PRO A 283 -51.59 -49.35 -5.49
C PRO A 283 -52.72 -48.57 -6.23
N SER A 284 -52.38 -47.62 -7.10
CA SER A 284 -53.07 -47.27 -8.36
C SER A 284 -52.38 -45.99 -8.88
N GLY A 285 -52.08 -45.74 -10.16
CA GLY A 285 -52.47 -46.30 -11.44
C GLY A 285 -52.24 -45.19 -12.48
N GLY A 286 -51.84 -45.54 -13.70
CA GLY A 286 -51.65 -44.63 -14.84
C GLY A 286 -50.23 -44.04 -14.88
N GLY A 287 -49.41 -44.20 -15.93
CA GLY A 287 -49.70 -44.41 -17.34
C GLY A 287 -49.30 -43.15 -18.11
N LEU A 288 -48.45 -43.33 -19.13
CA LEU A 288 -48.06 -42.36 -20.19
C LEU A 288 -47.00 -41.32 -19.75
N GLY A 289 -45.92 -41.05 -20.48
CA GLY A 289 -45.43 -41.52 -21.76
C GLY A 289 -44.19 -40.70 -22.19
N LYS A 290 -43.28 -41.35 -22.94
CA LYS A 290 -42.37 -40.85 -23.99
C LYS A 290 -41.52 -39.60 -23.68
N LEU A 291 -40.21 -39.75 -23.45
CA LEU A 291 -39.13 -39.81 -24.46
C LEU A 291 -39.13 -38.69 -25.52
N PHE A 292 -38.17 -37.77 -25.32
CA PHE A 292 -37.19 -37.22 -26.26
C PHE A 292 -37.60 -36.89 -27.70
N GLY A 293 -37.36 -35.63 -28.08
CA GLY A 293 -37.19 -35.24 -29.47
C GLY A 293 -36.93 -33.74 -29.65
N LEU A 294 -35.66 -33.38 -29.89
CA LEU A 294 -35.17 -32.33 -30.81
C LEU A 294 -35.69 -30.87 -30.59
N ARG A 295 -34.85 -29.84 -30.45
CA ARG A 295 -33.79 -29.33 -31.32
C ARG A 295 -33.12 -28.14 -30.64
#